data_AF-A0A3B8NVY6-F1
#
_entry.id   AF-A0A3B8NVY6-F1
#
_cell.length_a   1.000
_cell.length_b   1.000
_cell.length_c   1.000
_cell.angle_alpha   90.00
_cell.angle_beta   90.00
_cell.angle_gamma   90.00
#
_symmetry.space_group_name_H-M   'P 1'
#
loop_
_entity.id
_entity.type
_entity.pdbx_description
1 polymer ?
#
loop_
_entity_poly.entity_id
_entity_poly.type
_entity_poly.pdbx_seq_one_letter_code
_entity_poly.pdbx_strand_id
1 'polypeptide(L)'
;MPCWAGAVYEYQCTGVAAGAVITGNDGKFHVKIDDGDYQTFEVVSGTHEYLFSDKLSDGTHTVRIMRQNEVWTPAMTVESVIVAENG
;
A
#
# COMPACT_ATOMS: atom_id res chain seq x y z
N MET A 1 -0.76 21.44 -9.56
CA MET A 1 -0.39 20.07 -9.14
C MET A 1 -0.72 19.96 -7.66
N PRO A 2 -1.69 19.15 -7.21
CA PRO A 2 -1.93 19.00 -5.78
C PRO A 2 -0.67 18.37 -5.14
N CYS A 3 -0.11 19.03 -4.13
CA CYS A 3 1.01 18.49 -3.36
C CYS A 3 0.44 17.61 -2.23
N TRP A 4 0.66 16.30 -2.30
CA TRP A 4 0.30 15.39 -1.21
C TRP A 4 1.40 15.46 -0.15
N ALA A 5 1.11 16.05 1.01
CA ALA A 5 1.99 16.00 2.18
C ALA A 5 1.75 14.67 2.91
N GLY A 6 2.10 13.54 2.30
CA GLY A 6 1.86 12.19 2.82
C GLY A 6 3.13 11.46 3.25
N ALA A 7 3.03 10.55 4.23
CA ALA A 7 4.08 9.57 4.47
C ALA A 7 4.18 8.62 3.26
N VAL A 8 5.40 8.35 2.82
CA VAL A 8 5.70 7.41 1.74
C VAL A 8 6.42 6.23 2.34
N TYR A 9 5.90 5.03 2.08
CA TYR A 9 6.50 3.76 2.45
C TYR A 9 6.87 3.01 1.18
N GLU A 10 8.08 2.47 1.12
CA GLU A 10 8.57 1.70 -0.02
C GLU A 10 9.13 0.38 0.49
N TYR A 11 8.72 -0.70 -0.16
CA TYR A 11 9.07 -2.06 0.21
C TYR A 11 9.49 -2.84 -1.03
N GLN A 12 10.52 -3.66 -0.89
CA GLN A 12 10.90 -4.65 -1.90
C GLN A 12 10.49 -6.03 -1.42
N CYS A 13 9.90 -6.81 -2.32
CA CYS A 13 9.31 -8.10 -2.01
C CYS A 13 9.42 -9.04 -3.19
N THR A 14 9.50 -10.34 -2.93
CA THR A 14 9.54 -11.39 -3.96
C THR A 14 8.27 -12.21 -3.95
N GLY A 15 7.71 -12.50 -5.13
CA GLY A 15 6.53 -13.36 -5.26
C GLY A 15 5.59 -12.90 -6.37
N VAL A 16 4.36 -13.43 -6.35
CA VAL A 16 3.37 -13.21 -7.41
C VAL A 16 2.18 -12.34 -6.97
N ALA A 17 2.14 -11.95 -5.70
CA ALA A 17 1.05 -11.18 -5.13
C ALA A 17 1.59 -10.20 -4.10
N ALA A 18 1.07 -8.98 -4.08
CA ALA A 18 1.48 -7.94 -3.15
C ALA A 18 0.29 -7.39 -2.36
N GLY A 19 0.45 -7.27 -1.04
CA GLY A 19 -0.52 -6.70 -0.13
C GLY A 19 0.15 -6.08 1.11
N ALA A 20 -0.64 -5.48 1.99
CA ALA A 20 -0.16 -4.92 3.24
C ALA A 20 -1.20 -4.98 4.35
N VAL A 21 -0.73 -5.11 5.59
CA VAL A 21 -1.54 -4.91 6.79
C VAL A 21 -1.45 -3.44 7.17
N ILE A 22 -2.59 -2.77 7.17
CA ILE A 22 -2.69 -1.36 7.50
C ILE A 22 -3.55 -1.23 8.75
N THR A 23 -3.02 -0.51 9.73
CA THR A 23 -3.72 -0.14 10.96
C THR A 23 -3.91 1.37 11.00
N GLY A 24 -5.15 1.83 11.16
CA GLY A 24 -5.41 3.26 11.19
C GLY A 24 -6.88 3.63 11.37
N ASN A 25 -7.18 4.90 11.10
CA ASN A 25 -8.55 5.40 10.95
C ASN A 25 -9.00 5.32 9.49
N ASP A 26 -10.21 5.77 9.19
CA ASP A 26 -10.70 5.84 7.81
C ASP A 26 -9.87 6.82 6.96
N GLY A 27 -9.57 6.46 5.71
CA GLY A 27 -8.84 7.33 4.78
C GLY A 27 -8.43 6.65 3.48
N LYS A 28 -7.48 7.27 2.75
CA LYS A 28 -7.09 6.83 1.41
C LYS A 28 -5.58 6.66 1.27
N PHE A 29 -5.19 5.63 0.53
CA PHE A 29 -3.80 5.40 0.14
C PHE A 29 -3.70 5.27 -1.37
N HIS A 30 -2.58 5.74 -1.90
CA HIS A 30 -2.17 5.49 -3.28
C HIS A 30 -1.06 4.44 -3.28
N VAL A 31 -1.27 3.35 -3.97
CA VAL A 31 -0.32 2.25 -4.07
C VAL A 31 0.16 2.14 -5.50
N LYS A 32 1.47 2.02 -5.69
CA LYS A 32 2.11 1.73 -6.96
C LYS A 32 2.96 0.47 -6.81
N ILE A 33 2.87 -0.42 -7.78
CA ILE A 33 3.71 -1.62 -7.88
C ILE A 33 4.63 -1.43 -9.09
N ASP A 34 5.92 -1.62 -8.88
CA ASP A 34 6.99 -1.38 -9.84
C ASP A 34 6.85 -0.01 -10.52
N ASP A 35 6.86 0.01 -11.86
CA ASP A 35 6.66 1.20 -12.69
C ASP A 35 5.19 1.44 -13.08
N GLY A 36 4.25 0.67 -12.52
CA GLY A 36 2.82 0.80 -12.81
C GLY A 36 2.20 2.12 -12.37
N ASP A 37 0.90 2.25 -12.66
CA ASP A 37 0.09 3.39 -12.25
C ASP A 37 -0.28 3.33 -10.76
N TYR A 38 -0.52 4.49 -10.16
CA TYR A 38 -1.05 4.57 -8.80
C TYR A 38 -2.52 4.13 -8.76
N GLN A 39 -2.79 3.13 -7.93
CA GLN A 39 -4.13 2.68 -7.56
C GLN A 39 -4.54 3.32 -6.23
N THR A 40 -5.82 3.62 -6.06
CA THR A 40 -6.32 4.21 -4.80
C THR A 40 -7.11 3.20 -4.01
N PHE A 41 -6.76 3.03 -2.74
CA PHE A 41 -7.42 2.14 -1.80
C PHE A 41 -8.02 2.96 -0.65
N GLU A 42 -9.29 2.69 -0.36
CA GLU A 42 -9.96 3.22 0.83
C GLU A 42 -9.67 2.27 2.00
N VAL A 43 -9.09 2.83 3.05
CA VAL A 43 -8.83 2.12 4.29
C VAL A 43 -9.93 2.47 5.28
N VAL A 44 -10.44 1.45 5.95
CA VAL A 44 -11.41 1.59 7.03
C VAL A 44 -10.70 1.46 8.37
N SER A 45 -11.25 2.08 9.39
CA SER A 45 -10.69 2.07 10.73
C SER A 45 -10.48 0.65 11.29
N GLY A 46 -9.38 0.49 12.02
CA GLY A 46 -8.91 -0.79 12.55
C GLY A 46 -7.71 -1.34 11.79
N THR A 47 -7.43 -2.63 11.98
CA THR A 47 -6.34 -3.38 11.34
C THR A 47 -6.94 -4.26 10.25
N HIS A 48 -6.55 -4.04 9.01
CA HIS A 48 -7.04 -4.80 7.86
C HIS A 48 -5.90 -5.18 6.92
N GLU A 49 -6.05 -6.34 6.30
CA GLU A 49 -5.17 -6.80 5.23
C GLU A 49 -5.75 -6.37 3.88
N TYR A 50 -4.91 -5.70 3.08
CA TYR A 50 -5.25 -5.23 1.74
C TYR A 50 -4.39 -5.96 0.72
N LEU A 51 -5.05 -6.63 -0.22
CA LEU A 51 -4.40 -7.22 -1.39
C LEU A 51 -4.42 -6.20 -2.54
N PHE A 52 -3.25 -5.77 -2.99
CA PHE A 52 -3.10 -4.80 -4.07
C PHE A 52 -3.05 -5.49 -5.44
N SER A 53 -2.42 -6.67 -5.52
CA SER A 53 -2.38 -7.48 -6.73
C SER A 53 -2.13 -8.95 -6.40
N ASP A 54 -2.72 -9.85 -7.19
CA ASP A 54 -2.56 -11.31 -7.14
C ASP A 54 -2.02 -11.91 -8.46
N LYS A 55 -1.56 -11.05 -9.38
CA LYS A 55 -1.21 -11.41 -10.77
C LYS A 55 0.14 -10.86 -11.20
N LEU A 56 1.06 -10.71 -10.27
CA LEU A 56 2.43 -10.34 -10.58
C LEU A 56 3.14 -11.55 -11.19
N SER A 57 4.07 -11.28 -12.11
CA SER A 57 5.02 -12.29 -12.56
C SER A 57 5.88 -12.73 -11.37
N ASP A 58 6.34 -13.97 -11.32
CA ASP A 58 7.31 -14.35 -10.29
C ASP A 58 8.60 -13.52 -10.43
N GLY A 59 9.04 -12.92 -9.32
CA GLY A 59 10.19 -12.02 -9.32
C GLY A 59 10.21 -11.05 -8.15
N THR A 60 11.17 -10.13 -8.18
CA THR A 60 11.26 -9.02 -7.22
C THR A 60 10.40 -7.86 -7.71
N HIS A 61 9.55 -7.37 -6.82
CA HIS A 61 8.67 -6.23 -7.02
C HIS A 61 8.96 -5.14 -5.99
N THR A 62 8.73 -3.90 -6.39
CA THR A 62 8.78 -2.73 -5.50
C THR A 62 7.37 -2.22 -5.27
N VAL A 63 6.91 -2.21 -4.02
CA VAL A 63 5.59 -1.70 -3.62
C VAL A 63 5.78 -0.37 -2.91
N ARG A 64 5.18 0.68 -3.47
CA ARG A 64 5.20 2.02 -2.92
C ARG A 64 3.80 2.43 -2.47
N ILE A 65 3.66 2.70 -1.19
CA ILE A 65 2.41 3.10 -0.54
C ILE A 65 2.55 4.55 -0.09
N MET A 66 1.67 5.41 -0.59
CA MET A 66 1.62 6.82 -0.22
C MET A 66 0.28 7.09 0.46
N ARG A 67 0.33 7.65 1.66
CA ARG A 67 -0.89 8.10 2.33
C ARG A 67 -1.42 9.36 1.66
N GLN A 68 -2.69 9.38 1.30
CA GLN A 68 -3.38 10.63 0.97
C GLN A 68 -3.70 11.33 2.30
N ASN A 69 -2.83 12.23 2.73
CA ASN A 69 -3.09 13.04 3.91
C ASN A 69 -4.14 14.12 3.57
N GLU A 70 -5.33 13.98 4.14
CA GLU A 70 -6.15 15.14 4.45
C GLU A 70 -5.65 15.73 5.78
N VAL A 71 -5.46 17.04 5.81
CA VAL A 71 -4.79 17.84 6.88
C VAL A 71 -5.33 17.57 8.30
N TRP A 72 -6.46 16.86 8.43
CA TRP A 72 -7.20 16.63 9.67
C TRP A 72 -7.35 15.15 10.07
N THR A 73 -6.78 14.21 9.31
CA THR A 73 -6.93 12.78 9.63
C THR A 73 -5.82 12.28 10.56
N PRO A 74 -6.14 11.58 11.68
CA PRO A 74 -5.12 11.09 12.62
C PRO A 74 -4.15 10.13 11.93
N ALA A 75 -2.94 9.96 12.46
CA ALA A 75 -1.90 9.12 11.86
C ALA A 75 -2.38 7.68 11.57
N MET A 76 -2.03 7.15 10.40
CA MET A 76 -2.19 5.75 10.02
C MET A 76 -0.82 5.11 9.88
N THR A 77 -0.72 3.82 10.21
CA THR A 77 0.53 3.07 10.20
C THR A 77 0.41 1.86 9.28
N VAL A 78 1.39 1.67 8.40
CA VAL A 78 1.57 0.40 7.68
C VAL A 78 2.38 -0.51 8.60
N GLU A 79 1.78 -1.60 9.06
CA GLU A 79 2.42 -2.51 10.03
C GLU A 79 3.35 -3.51 9.32
N SER A 80 2.90 -4.06 8.20
CA SER A 80 3.68 -5.01 7.40
C SER A 80 3.22 -5.03 5.95
N VAL A 81 4.11 -5.41 5.04
CA VAL A 81 3.79 -5.73 3.64
C VAL A 81 3.84 -7.25 3.51
N ILE A 82 2.73 -7.84 3.07
CA ILE A 82 2.57 -9.27 2.88
C ILE A 82 2.69 -9.54 1.39
N VAL A 83 3.64 -10.38 1.01
CA VAL A 83 3.78 -10.85 -0.37
C VAL A 83 3.75 -12.36 -0.34
N ALA A 84 2.82 -12.93 -1.10
CA ALA A 84 2.69 -14.37 -1.21
C ALA A 84 3.60 -14.86 -2.35
N GLU A 85 4.53 -15.74 -2.01
CA GLU A 85 5.23 -16.57 -2.98
C GLU A 85 4.24 -17.65 -3.45
N ASN A 86 4.16 -17.90 -4.76
CA ASN A 86 3.39 -19.05 -5.26
C ASN A 86 4.11 -20.31 -4.74
N GLY A 87 3.39 -21.11 -3.94
CA GLY A 87 3.84 -22.44 -3.54
C GLY A 87 3.98 -23.41 -4.71
#